data_AF-A0A3L8DRE6-F1
#
_entry.id   AF-A0A3L8DRE6-F1
#
_cell.length_a   1.000
_cell.length_b   1.000
_cell.length_c   1.000
_cell.angle_alpha   90.00
_cell.angle_beta   90.00
_cell.angle_gamma   90.00
#
_symmetry.space_group_name_H-M   'P 1'
#
loop_
_entity.id
_entity.type
_entity.pdbx_description
1 polymer ?
#
loop_
_entity_poly.entity_id
_entity_poly.type
_entity_poly.pdbx_seq_one_letter_code
_entity_poly.pdbx_strand_id
1 'polypeptide(L)'
;MRNGQLLAEASPQQLLQQCQCSSLEEAFLTLSAQQNNMATETFTVQTSKPEDTESNILNQNNYDQIEDKTSERKTNPERKVARLKKFKALMMKNSMQFFRYYTGLAFAVIFPIVQISTFYIGVAKDIKTLEIGVINDDAGNCDYNNNFGNIWYDEEMLTCHFGNLSCKFLHDLGNSIATQDYYNNISEATVDVKDGKLVGMIHFHQNFSKALERRLEAFAFTEESDLIATEIQIFLDMAGMCFSLSILCNDHVMAHFASAGSFLPLTLLGGVKRKSS
;
A
#
# COMPACT_ATOMS: atom_id res chain seq x y z
N MET A 1 -27.33 11.99 30.24
CA MET A 1 -27.77 10.60 29.97
C MET A 1 -26.69 9.64 30.42
N ARG A 2 -27.05 8.52 31.05
CA ARG A 2 -26.13 7.42 31.42
C ARG A 2 -26.85 6.09 31.19
N ASN A 3 -26.17 5.08 30.62
CA ASN A 3 -26.74 3.75 30.33
C ASN A 3 -28.06 3.76 29.53
N GLY A 4 -28.27 4.76 28.67
CA GLY A 4 -29.48 4.90 27.86
C GLY A 4 -30.69 5.47 28.62
N GLN A 5 -30.56 5.81 29.90
CA GLN A 5 -31.58 6.48 30.70
C GLN A 5 -31.25 7.97 30.85
N LEU A 6 -32.28 8.80 30.81
CA LEU A 6 -32.15 10.24 30.97
C LEU A 6 -32.04 10.56 32.47
N LEU A 7 -31.02 11.34 32.85
CA LEU A 7 -30.73 11.67 34.25
C LEU A 7 -31.61 12.84 34.73
N ALA A 8 -31.70 13.89 33.93
CA ALA A 8 -32.56 15.04 34.10
C ALA A 8 -32.66 15.80 32.76
N GLU A 9 -33.79 16.47 32.51
CA GLU A 9 -33.99 17.35 31.36
C GLU A 9 -34.36 18.74 31.85
N ALA A 10 -33.41 19.67 31.82
CA ALA A 10 -33.64 21.08 32.15
C ALA A 10 -32.53 21.95 31.55
N SER A 11 -32.72 23.27 31.55
CA SER A 11 -31.67 24.20 31.07
C SER A 11 -30.44 24.16 32.00
N PRO A 12 -29.23 24.46 31.50
CA PRO A 12 -27.99 24.35 32.29
C PRO A 12 -28.04 25.11 33.62
N GLN A 13 -28.63 26.30 33.63
CA GLN A 13 -28.75 27.15 34.82
C GLN A 13 -29.69 26.52 35.88
N GLN A 14 -30.76 25.86 35.44
CA GLN A 14 -31.69 25.16 36.33
C GLN A 14 -31.06 23.91 36.94
N LEU A 15 -30.25 23.16 36.18
CA LEU A 15 -29.56 21.97 36.70
C LEU A 15 -28.50 22.33 37.75
N LEU A 16 -27.78 23.43 37.54
CA LEU A 16 -26.80 23.94 38.50
C LEU A 16 -27.48 24.43 39.78
N GLN A 17 -28.62 25.13 39.66
CA GLN A 17 -29.40 25.58 40.82
C GLN A 17 -30.01 24.40 41.59
N GLN A 18 -30.54 23.38 40.89
CA GLN A 18 -31.15 22.21 41.49
C GLN A 18 -30.12 21.33 42.23
N CYS A 19 -28.90 21.21 41.69
CA CYS A 19 -27.83 20.44 42.33
C CYS A 19 -26.96 21.28 43.28
N GLN A 20 -27.20 22.61 43.35
CA GLN A 20 -26.39 23.58 44.09
C GLN A 20 -24.89 23.52 43.75
N CYS A 21 -24.56 23.32 42.47
CA CYS A 21 -23.18 23.18 41.99
C CYS A 21 -22.79 24.37 41.10
N SER A 22 -21.48 24.63 41.02
CA SER A 22 -20.93 25.66 40.12
C SER A 22 -20.55 25.14 38.72
N SER A 23 -20.51 23.82 38.52
CA SER A 23 -20.18 23.18 37.24
C SER A 23 -21.15 22.06 36.86
N LEU A 24 -21.32 21.82 35.56
CA LEU A 24 -22.25 20.81 35.05
C LEU A 24 -21.74 19.39 35.26
N GLU A 25 -20.42 19.23 35.35
CA GLU A 25 -19.74 17.99 35.67
C GLU A 25 -20.09 17.51 37.08
N GLU A 26 -20.14 18.45 38.05
CA GLU A 26 -20.52 18.16 39.43
C GLU A 26 -22.03 17.86 39.53
N ALA A 27 -22.87 18.63 38.83
CA ALA A 27 -24.30 18.33 38.72
C ALA A 27 -24.56 16.94 38.11
N PHE A 28 -23.77 16.55 37.10
CA PHE A 28 -23.86 15.21 36.51
C PHE A 28 -23.45 14.10 37.49
N LEU A 29 -22.39 14.30 38.26
CA LEU A 29 -21.96 13.33 39.28
C LEU A 29 -23.04 13.14 40.36
N THR A 30 -23.60 14.22 40.88
CA THR A 30 -24.68 14.20 41.88
C THR A 30 -25.91 13.45 41.37
N LEU A 31 -26.38 13.76 40.15
CA LEU A 31 -27.53 13.08 39.54
C LEU A 31 -27.24 11.59 39.28
N SER A 32 -25.99 11.26 38.94
CA SER A 32 -25.58 9.87 38.71
C SER A 32 -25.50 9.06 40.01
N ALA A 33 -25.11 9.69 41.12
CA ALA A 33 -25.11 9.07 42.45
C ALA A 33 -26.54 8.86 42.97
N GLN A 34 -27.43 9.84 42.79
CA GLN A 34 -28.85 9.73 43.15
C GLN A 34 -29.55 8.58 42.41
N GLN A 35 -29.24 8.36 41.13
CA GLN A 35 -29.80 7.23 40.38
C GLN A 35 -29.33 5.87 40.94
N ASN A 36 -28.06 5.75 41.33
CA ASN A 36 -27.53 4.53 41.93
C ASN A 36 -28.13 4.27 43.32
N ASN A 37 -28.35 5.32 44.11
CA ASN A 37 -28.93 5.20 45.44
C ASN A 37 -30.42 4.84 45.38
N MET A 38 -31.21 5.42 44.46
CA MET A 38 -32.61 5.02 44.26
C MET A 38 -32.77 3.55 43.81
N ALA A 39 -31.80 3.02 43.05
CA ALA A 39 -31.76 1.60 42.67
C ALA A 39 -31.32 0.68 43.83
N THR A 40 -30.65 1.23 44.85
CA THR A 40 -30.14 0.48 46.00
C THR A 40 -31.12 0.54 47.19
N GLU A 41 -31.82 1.65 47.39
CA GLU A 41 -32.85 1.82 48.44
C GLU A 41 -34.16 1.08 48.14
N THR A 42 -34.38 0.62 46.90
CA THR A 42 -35.44 -0.36 46.60
C THR A 42 -35.09 -1.78 47.05
N PHE A 43 -33.84 -2.04 47.48
CA PHE A 43 -33.32 -3.38 47.79
C PHE A 43 -32.86 -3.55 49.25
N THR A 44 -32.91 -2.52 50.10
CA THR A 44 -32.47 -2.60 51.50
C THR A 44 -33.53 -2.09 52.47
N VAL A 45 -34.64 -2.81 52.60
CA VAL A 45 -35.35 -2.91 53.88
C VAL A 45 -35.46 -4.41 54.20
N GLN A 46 -34.75 -4.79 55.26
CA GLN A 46 -34.60 -6.11 55.88
C GLN A 46 -33.46 -7.01 55.35
N THR A 47 -32.30 -6.88 55.99
CA THR A 47 -31.36 -7.99 56.19
C THR A 47 -31.01 -8.05 57.68
N SER A 48 -31.25 -9.19 58.31
CA SER A 48 -30.55 -9.60 59.53
C SER A 48 -30.05 -11.04 59.36
N LYS A 49 -28.71 -11.17 59.45
CA LYS A 49 -27.79 -12.34 59.56
C LYS A 49 -28.26 -13.50 60.49
N PRO A 50 -27.59 -14.69 60.62
CA PRO A 50 -26.27 -15.15 60.08
C PRO A 50 -26.16 -16.63 59.53
N GLU A 51 -25.01 -16.95 58.87
CA GLU A 51 -24.14 -18.18 58.86
C GLU A 51 -24.79 -19.61 58.98
N ASP A 52 -24.50 -20.72 58.26
CA ASP A 52 -23.35 -21.28 57.50
C ASP A 52 -23.76 -22.53 56.64
N THR A 53 -22.88 -22.92 55.67
CA THR A 53 -22.62 -24.26 55.04
C THR A 53 -23.57 -24.93 54.00
N GLU A 54 -23.17 -24.77 52.73
CA GLU A 54 -23.03 -25.69 51.57
C GLU A 54 -24.02 -26.85 51.20
N SER A 55 -24.54 -26.71 49.96
CA SER A 55 -24.78 -27.69 48.89
C SER A 55 -26.23 -28.15 48.52
N ASN A 56 -26.60 -27.71 47.31
CA ASN A 56 -27.37 -28.37 46.24
C ASN A 56 -28.87 -28.74 46.40
N ILE A 57 -29.66 -28.09 45.53
CA ILE A 57 -30.84 -28.59 44.79
C ILE A 57 -32.10 -28.94 45.62
N LEU A 58 -33.12 -28.06 45.57
CA LEU A 58 -34.44 -28.33 44.98
C LEU A 58 -35.32 -27.06 45.04
N ASN A 59 -36.09 -26.83 43.98
CA ASN A 59 -37.12 -25.79 43.89
C ASN A 59 -38.19 -25.93 44.99
N GLN A 60 -38.87 -24.81 45.26
CA GLN A 60 -40.33 -24.66 45.13
C GLN A 60 -41.04 -24.12 46.40
N ASN A 61 -41.89 -23.11 46.15
CA ASN A 61 -43.03 -22.63 46.95
C ASN A 61 -42.72 -21.65 48.09
N ASN A 62 -43.55 -20.65 48.41
CA ASN A 62 -44.74 -20.02 47.83
C ASN A 62 -45.11 -18.99 48.91
N TYR A 63 -44.99 -17.70 48.64
CA TYR A 63 -45.50 -16.60 49.47
C TYR A 63 -45.45 -15.39 48.54
N ASP A 64 -46.52 -14.68 48.23
CA ASP A 64 -47.92 -14.95 48.41
C ASP A 64 -48.60 -14.19 47.28
N GLN A 65 -49.69 -14.76 46.80
CA GLN A 65 -50.55 -14.19 45.79
C GLN A 65 -51.24 -12.94 46.37
N ILE A 66 -50.77 -11.74 46.03
CA ILE A 66 -51.58 -10.53 46.10
C ILE A 66 -51.58 -9.93 44.69
N GLU A 67 -52.74 -10.07 44.04
CA GLU A 67 -53.08 -9.39 42.80
C GLU A 67 -52.77 -7.89 42.92
N ASP A 68 -52.01 -7.36 41.96
CA ASP A 68 -52.25 -5.99 41.53
C ASP A 68 -52.52 -5.98 40.02
N LYS A 69 -53.81 -5.86 39.71
CA LYS A 69 -54.33 -5.58 38.38
C LYS A 69 -54.08 -4.11 38.10
N THR A 70 -53.07 -3.75 37.30
CA THR A 70 -53.25 -2.61 36.39
C THR A 70 -52.32 -2.66 35.18
N SER A 71 -52.96 -2.75 34.01
CA SER A 71 -52.54 -2.26 32.69
C SER A 71 -51.36 -2.97 31.99
N GLU A 72 -51.74 -3.70 30.95
CA GLU A 72 -50.93 -4.06 29.79
C GLU A 72 -49.95 -2.94 29.38
N ARG A 73 -48.66 -3.10 29.71
CA ARG A 73 -47.63 -2.58 28.80
C ARG A 73 -47.17 -3.73 27.95
N LYS A 74 -47.77 -3.84 26.76
CA LYS A 74 -47.28 -4.67 25.65
C LYS A 74 -45.78 -4.43 25.50
N THR A 75 -44.95 -5.28 26.07
CA THR A 75 -43.53 -5.35 25.73
C THR A 75 -43.49 -5.80 24.29
N ASN A 76 -43.23 -4.83 23.41
CA ASN A 76 -43.08 -5.01 21.97
C ASN A 76 -42.16 -6.22 21.75
N PRO A 77 -42.59 -7.27 21.03
CA PRO A 77 -41.76 -8.43 20.80
C PRO A 77 -40.46 -7.94 20.19
N GLU A 78 -39.32 -8.36 20.77
CA GLU A 78 -38.00 -7.99 20.28
C GLU A 78 -37.97 -8.13 18.76
N ARG A 79 -38.06 -7.00 18.03
CA ARG A 79 -38.04 -7.02 16.57
C ARG A 79 -36.67 -7.57 16.19
N LYS A 80 -36.61 -8.85 15.82
CA LYS A 80 -35.43 -9.45 15.20
C LYS A 80 -35.22 -8.77 13.86
N VAL A 81 -34.56 -7.61 13.88
CA VAL A 81 -34.23 -6.83 12.69
C VAL A 81 -33.28 -7.69 11.85
N ALA A 82 -33.69 -7.96 10.61
CA ALA A 82 -32.89 -8.72 9.65
C ALA A 82 -31.46 -8.18 9.57
N ARG A 83 -30.46 -9.07 9.52
CA ARG A 83 -29.03 -8.69 9.50
C ARG A 83 -28.71 -7.66 8.42
N LEU A 84 -29.37 -7.74 7.26
CA LEU A 84 -29.22 -6.79 6.15
C LEU A 84 -29.71 -5.38 6.50
N LYS A 85 -30.82 -5.26 7.26
CA LYS A 85 -31.34 -3.97 7.73
C LYS A 85 -30.40 -3.33 8.75
N LYS A 86 -29.80 -4.14 9.64
CA LYS A 86 -28.75 -3.68 10.56
C LYS A 86 -27.49 -3.25 9.81
N PHE A 87 -27.04 -4.03 8.83
CA PHE A 87 -25.89 -3.69 7.98
C PHE A 87 -26.11 -2.40 7.20
N LYS A 88 -27.29 -2.23 6.57
CA LYS A 88 -27.65 -0.99 5.86
C LYS A 88 -27.68 0.22 6.80
N ALA A 89 -28.22 0.06 8.01
CA ALA A 89 -28.23 1.13 9.00
C ALA A 89 -26.80 1.51 9.46
N LEU A 90 -25.94 0.51 9.69
CA LEU A 90 -24.53 0.73 10.03
C LEU A 90 -23.77 1.39 8.88
N MET A 91 -23.95 0.94 7.63
CA MET A 91 -23.34 1.56 6.46
C MET A 91 -23.83 2.99 6.25
N MET A 92 -25.11 3.27 6.42
CA MET A 92 -25.64 4.64 6.33
C MET A 92 -25.06 5.53 7.43
N LYS A 93 -24.92 5.02 8.66
CA LYS A 93 -24.29 5.76 9.77
C LYS A 93 -22.81 6.05 9.50
N ASN A 94 -22.06 5.03 9.06
CA ASN A 94 -20.64 5.18 8.73
C ASN A 94 -20.43 6.08 7.52
N SER A 95 -21.31 6.00 6.52
CA SER A 95 -21.30 6.86 5.34
C SER A 95 -21.57 8.33 5.71
N MET A 96 -22.62 8.61 6.50
CA MET A 96 -22.88 9.98 6.98
C MET A 96 -21.71 10.52 7.84
N GLN A 97 -21.07 9.67 8.65
CA GLN A 97 -19.89 10.06 9.42
C GLN A 97 -18.70 10.39 8.51
N PHE A 98 -18.52 9.62 7.44
CA PHE A 98 -17.47 9.83 6.43
C PHE A 98 -17.70 11.15 5.67
N PHE A 99 -18.93 11.42 5.23
CA PHE A 99 -19.27 12.68 4.54
C PHE A 99 -19.23 13.91 5.46
N ARG A 100 -19.45 13.73 6.77
CA ARG A 100 -19.35 14.82 7.75
C ARG A 100 -17.90 15.22 8.04
N TYR A 101 -16.92 14.35 7.77
CA TYR A 101 -15.50 14.65 7.87
C TYR A 101 -14.93 15.09 6.50
N TYR A 102 -15.32 16.30 6.08
CA TYR A 102 -15.00 16.88 4.77
C TYR A 102 -13.50 16.93 4.48
N THR A 103 -12.65 17.17 5.48
CA THR A 103 -11.18 17.24 5.32
C THR A 103 -10.58 15.90 4.89
N GLY A 104 -11.00 14.80 5.50
CA GLY A 104 -10.51 13.47 5.13
C GLY A 104 -11.05 13.00 3.79
N LEU A 105 -12.30 13.34 3.47
CA LEU A 105 -12.89 13.07 2.16
C LEU A 105 -12.15 13.83 1.04
N ALA A 106 -11.88 15.12 1.26
CA ALA A 106 -11.12 15.93 0.31
C ALA A 106 -9.72 15.37 0.08
N PHE A 107 -9.01 14.98 1.15
CA PHE A 107 -7.70 14.33 1.03
C PHE A 107 -7.78 13.01 0.26
N ALA A 108 -8.77 12.16 0.56
CA ALA A 108 -8.94 10.86 -0.11
C ALA A 108 -9.21 10.97 -1.63
N VAL A 109 -9.74 12.10 -2.11
CA VAL A 109 -9.98 12.36 -3.53
C VAL A 109 -8.83 13.12 -4.18
N ILE A 110 -8.33 14.17 -3.52
CA ILE A 110 -7.27 15.03 -4.05
C ILE A 110 -5.93 14.27 -4.11
N PHE A 111 -5.63 13.46 -3.10
CA PHE A 111 -4.35 12.75 -3.03
C PHE A 111 -4.14 11.79 -4.21
N PRO A 112 -5.10 10.91 -4.60
CA PRO A 112 -4.98 10.11 -5.82
C PRO A 112 -4.87 10.93 -7.10
N ILE A 113 -5.59 12.06 -7.20
CA ILE A 113 -5.50 12.95 -8.37
C ILE A 113 -4.09 13.53 -8.48
N VAL A 114 -3.54 14.06 -7.38
CA VAL A 114 -2.18 14.60 -7.33
C VAL A 114 -1.14 13.51 -7.64
N GLN A 115 -1.32 12.29 -7.14
CA GLN A 115 -0.45 11.16 -7.46
C GLN A 115 -0.44 10.83 -8.95
N ILE A 116 -1.63 10.71 -9.57
CA ILE A 116 -1.77 10.41 -11.00
C ILE A 116 -1.21 11.57 -11.84
N SER A 117 -1.54 12.81 -11.50
CA SER A 117 -1.02 13.99 -12.20
C SER A 117 0.50 14.07 -12.11
N THR A 118 1.10 13.82 -10.95
CA THR A 118 2.56 13.83 -10.77
C THR A 118 3.21 12.71 -11.58
N PHE A 119 2.58 11.53 -11.65
CA PHE A 119 3.06 10.43 -12.49
C PHE A 119 2.98 10.78 -13.98
N TYR A 120 1.87 11.33 -14.46
CA TYR A 120 1.76 11.78 -15.85
C TYR A 120 2.78 12.88 -16.17
N ILE A 121 3.02 13.82 -15.26
CA ILE A 121 4.04 14.86 -15.48
C ILE A 121 5.46 14.25 -15.47
N GLY A 122 5.72 13.24 -14.65
CA GLY A 122 7.01 12.55 -14.55
C GLY A 122 7.30 11.59 -15.71
N VAL A 123 6.28 10.90 -16.24
CA VAL A 123 6.41 9.84 -17.25
C VAL A 123 6.01 10.28 -18.65
N ALA A 124 4.99 11.12 -18.79
CA ALA A 124 4.46 11.52 -20.09
C ALA A 124 5.20 12.71 -20.72
N LYS A 125 6.35 13.11 -20.16
CA LYS A 125 7.28 13.94 -20.91
C LYS A 125 7.84 13.02 -21.99
N ASP A 126 7.50 13.32 -23.25
CA ASP A 126 7.96 12.58 -24.43
C ASP A 126 9.35 12.04 -24.17
N ILE A 127 9.52 10.71 -24.30
CA ILE A 127 10.84 10.07 -24.29
C ILE A 127 11.51 10.60 -25.56
N LYS A 128 12.03 11.84 -25.47
CA LYS A 128 12.91 12.44 -26.47
C LYS A 128 14.03 11.42 -26.61
N THR A 129 14.17 10.90 -27.82
CA THR A 129 15.30 10.11 -28.33
C THR A 129 16.13 9.46 -27.23
N LEU A 130 15.91 8.16 -27.00
CA LEU A 130 16.68 7.35 -26.06
C LEU A 130 18.17 7.40 -26.44
N GLU A 131 18.92 8.35 -25.88
CA GLU A 131 20.35 8.51 -26.12
C GLU A 131 21.11 7.55 -25.21
N ILE A 132 21.85 6.64 -25.83
CA ILE A 132 22.68 5.65 -25.14
C ILE A 132 24.15 5.85 -25.50
N GLY A 133 25.02 5.78 -24.50
CA GLY A 133 26.46 5.75 -24.72
C GLY A 133 26.91 4.37 -25.17
N VAL A 134 27.77 4.30 -26.18
CA VAL A 134 28.36 3.05 -26.66
C VAL A 134 29.87 3.11 -26.48
N ILE A 135 30.41 2.16 -25.72
CA ILE A 135 31.85 1.96 -25.56
C ILE A 135 32.15 0.59 -26.15
N ASN A 136 32.81 0.59 -27.31
CA ASN A 136 33.09 -0.64 -28.04
C ASN A 136 34.59 -0.89 -28.13
N ASP A 137 35.15 -1.57 -27.12
CA ASP A 137 36.56 -1.94 -27.11
C ASP A 137 36.87 -3.18 -28.00
N ASP A 138 35.85 -3.79 -28.61
CA ASP A 138 36.00 -4.92 -29.53
C ASP A 138 36.27 -4.46 -30.97
N ALA A 139 35.39 -3.62 -31.53
CA ALA A 139 35.46 -3.21 -32.94
C ALA A 139 35.51 -1.68 -33.16
N GLY A 140 35.46 -0.88 -32.09
CA GLY A 140 35.43 0.58 -32.18
C GLY A 140 34.09 1.14 -32.70
N ASN A 141 34.14 2.30 -33.34
CA ASN A 141 32.93 2.95 -33.89
C ASN A 141 32.41 2.20 -35.14
N CYS A 142 31.12 1.87 -35.13
CA CYS A 142 30.42 1.09 -36.16
C CYS A 142 29.65 1.94 -37.20
N ASP A 143 29.69 3.27 -37.13
CA ASP A 143 28.87 4.20 -37.94
C ASP A 143 29.19 4.21 -39.45
N TYR A 144 30.37 3.77 -39.86
CA TYR A 144 30.90 4.02 -41.21
C TYR A 144 30.61 2.90 -42.25
N ASN A 145 29.58 2.08 -42.06
CA ASN A 145 29.20 0.97 -42.97
C ASN A 145 30.28 -0.06 -43.32
N ASN A 146 31.52 0.08 -42.83
CA ASN A 146 32.62 -0.87 -43.09
C ASN A 146 32.69 -2.00 -42.05
N ASN A 147 32.04 -1.83 -40.90
CA ASN A 147 32.10 -2.77 -39.78
C ASN A 147 30.71 -3.31 -39.45
N PHE A 148 30.03 -3.97 -40.39
CA PHE A 148 28.70 -4.57 -40.15
C PHE A 148 28.71 -5.80 -39.22
N GLY A 149 29.90 -6.31 -38.91
CA GLY A 149 30.08 -7.61 -38.29
C GLY A 149 29.73 -8.74 -39.25
N ASN A 150 30.66 -9.67 -39.43
CA ASN A 150 30.52 -10.79 -40.35
C ASN A 150 30.95 -12.08 -39.68
N ILE A 151 30.28 -13.15 -40.08
CA ILE A 151 30.64 -14.52 -39.73
C ILE A 151 31.02 -15.18 -41.04
N TRP A 152 32.24 -15.71 -41.11
CA TRP A 152 32.70 -16.44 -42.29
C TRP A 152 33.29 -17.77 -41.88
N TYR A 153 33.16 -18.75 -42.76
CA TYR A 153 33.72 -20.08 -42.57
C TYR A 153 35.05 -20.17 -43.31
N ASP A 154 36.09 -20.60 -42.62
CA ASP A 154 37.39 -20.92 -43.21
C ASP A 154 37.38 -22.40 -43.62
N GLU A 155 37.38 -22.65 -44.93
CA GLU A 155 37.36 -24.01 -45.48
C GLU A 155 38.69 -24.77 -45.27
N GLU A 156 39.81 -24.07 -45.10
CA GLU A 156 41.12 -24.70 -44.89
C GLU A 156 41.28 -25.15 -43.43
N MET A 157 40.84 -24.33 -42.48
CA MET A 157 40.93 -24.63 -41.05
C MET A 157 39.70 -25.37 -40.52
N LEU A 158 38.62 -25.45 -41.31
CA LEU A 158 37.30 -25.96 -40.90
C LEU A 158 36.70 -25.19 -39.70
N THR A 159 37.10 -23.93 -39.50
CA THR A 159 36.70 -23.08 -38.37
C THR A 159 35.77 -21.95 -38.80
N CYS A 160 34.97 -21.44 -37.87
CA CYS A 160 34.03 -20.35 -38.13
C CYS A 160 34.52 -19.08 -37.42
N HIS A 161 34.88 -18.06 -38.19
CA HIS A 161 35.47 -16.84 -37.66
C HIS A 161 34.44 -15.74 -37.46
N PHE A 162 34.52 -15.08 -36.31
CA PHE A 162 33.61 -14.03 -35.89
C PHE A 162 34.32 -12.68 -35.92
N GLY A 163 33.95 -11.82 -36.87
CA GLY A 163 34.45 -10.46 -36.97
C GLY A 163 33.41 -9.44 -36.54
N ASN A 164 33.82 -8.49 -35.70
CA ASN A 164 33.07 -7.28 -35.34
C ASN A 164 31.60 -7.53 -34.96
N LEU A 165 31.31 -8.59 -34.20
CA LEU A 165 29.94 -8.94 -33.77
C LEU A 165 29.32 -7.90 -32.84
N SER A 166 30.14 -7.17 -32.08
CA SER A 166 29.71 -5.99 -31.33
C SER A 166 28.98 -4.99 -32.23
N CYS A 167 29.52 -4.69 -33.41
CA CYS A 167 28.87 -3.80 -34.37
C CYS A 167 27.61 -4.39 -35.01
N LYS A 168 27.57 -5.70 -35.25
CA LYS A 168 26.35 -6.36 -35.72
C LYS A 168 25.20 -6.19 -34.72
N PHE A 169 25.50 -6.39 -33.43
CA PHE A 169 24.53 -6.16 -32.36
C PHE A 169 24.05 -4.70 -32.30
N LEU A 170 24.97 -3.74 -32.40
CA LEU A 170 24.65 -2.31 -32.38
C LEU A 170 23.83 -1.87 -33.60
N HIS A 171 24.09 -2.45 -34.77
CA HIS A 171 23.29 -2.22 -35.96
C HIS A 171 21.87 -2.80 -35.81
N ASP A 172 21.74 -4.02 -35.27
CA ASP A 172 20.44 -4.66 -35.02
C ASP A 172 19.61 -3.92 -33.95
N LEU A 173 20.27 -3.24 -33.00
CA LEU A 173 19.60 -2.34 -32.05
C LEU A 173 18.94 -1.16 -32.77
N GLY A 174 19.60 -0.61 -33.79
CA GLY A 174 19.04 0.35 -34.73
C GLY A 174 18.75 1.75 -34.16
N ASN A 175 18.85 2.76 -35.03
CA ASN A 175 18.63 4.17 -34.67
C ASN A 175 17.15 4.51 -34.39
N SER A 176 16.22 3.59 -34.65
CA SER A 176 14.79 3.75 -34.34
C SER A 176 14.48 3.47 -32.87
N ILE A 177 15.31 2.69 -32.18
CA ILE A 177 15.14 2.33 -30.78
C ILE A 177 15.93 3.28 -29.88
N ALA A 178 17.19 3.53 -30.22
CA ALA A 178 18.08 4.39 -29.44
C ALA A 178 19.07 5.14 -30.35
N THR A 179 19.34 6.40 -30.03
CA THR A 179 20.42 7.16 -30.64
C THR A 179 21.73 6.78 -29.93
N GLN A 180 22.71 6.33 -30.70
CA GLN A 180 23.95 5.75 -30.18
C GLN A 180 25.07 6.79 -30.25
N ASP A 181 25.60 7.19 -29.09
CA ASP A 181 26.73 8.10 -28.98
C ASP A 181 27.99 7.32 -28.59
N TYR A 182 29.02 7.32 -29.42
CA TYR A 182 30.24 6.56 -29.14
C TYR A 182 31.21 7.31 -28.21
N TYR A 183 31.70 6.61 -27.18
CA TYR A 183 32.69 7.12 -26.23
C TYR A 183 33.95 6.27 -26.25
N ASN A 184 35.09 6.90 -26.01
CA ASN A 184 36.38 6.22 -25.96
C ASN A 184 36.68 5.58 -24.60
N ASN A 185 36.05 6.06 -23.53
CA ASN A 185 36.31 5.61 -22.16
C ASN A 185 35.01 5.51 -21.37
N ILE A 186 34.91 4.46 -20.55
CA ILE A 186 33.77 4.23 -19.65
C ILE A 186 33.57 5.41 -18.69
N SER A 187 34.66 6.03 -18.21
CA SER A 187 34.58 7.13 -17.24
C SER A 187 33.86 8.35 -17.77
N GLU A 188 34.06 8.71 -19.04
CA GLU A 188 33.41 9.86 -19.68
C GLU A 188 31.91 9.58 -19.85
N ALA A 189 31.56 8.41 -20.41
CA ALA A 189 30.18 7.99 -20.56
C ALA A 189 29.45 7.90 -19.20
N THR A 190 30.14 7.45 -18.15
CA THR A 190 29.55 7.37 -16.79
C THR A 190 29.19 8.76 -16.24
N VAL A 191 29.97 9.78 -16.55
CA VAL A 191 29.67 11.17 -16.14
C VAL A 191 28.42 11.64 -16.90
N ASP A 192 28.35 11.42 -18.20
CA ASP A 192 27.22 11.83 -19.03
C ASP A 192 25.92 11.08 -18.68
N VAL A 193 26.01 9.82 -18.24
CA VAL A 193 24.88 9.08 -17.65
C VAL A 193 24.43 9.71 -16.33
N LYS A 194 25.37 10.08 -15.45
CA LYS A 194 25.03 10.72 -14.15
C LYS A 194 24.45 12.13 -14.28
N ASP A 195 24.89 12.86 -15.30
CA ASP A 195 24.39 14.20 -15.60
C ASP A 195 23.02 14.17 -16.30
N GLY A 196 22.48 12.97 -16.59
CA GLY A 196 21.19 12.76 -17.23
C GLY A 196 21.18 13.11 -18.72
N LYS A 197 22.37 13.21 -19.34
CA LYS A 197 22.53 13.40 -20.78
C LYS A 197 22.25 12.08 -21.51
N LEU A 198 22.75 10.97 -20.98
CA LEU A 198 22.49 9.63 -21.49
C LEU A 198 21.53 8.88 -20.57
N VAL A 199 20.62 8.09 -21.12
CA VAL A 199 19.72 7.22 -20.33
C VAL A 199 20.45 5.97 -19.83
N GLY A 200 21.53 5.60 -20.51
CA GLY A 200 22.40 4.52 -20.11
C GLY A 200 23.59 4.38 -21.05
N MET A 201 24.43 3.39 -20.80
CA MET A 201 25.55 3.05 -21.64
C MET A 201 25.71 1.54 -21.79
N ILE A 202 26.19 1.12 -22.96
CA ILE A 202 26.54 -0.24 -23.30
C ILE A 202 28.06 -0.30 -23.48
N HIS A 203 28.69 -1.27 -22.83
CA HIS A 203 30.13 -1.51 -22.91
C HIS A 203 30.42 -2.93 -23.41
N PHE A 204 31.17 -3.03 -24.51
CA PHE A 204 31.73 -4.26 -25.04
C PHE A 204 33.20 -4.36 -24.65
N HIS A 205 33.57 -5.47 -24.01
CA HIS A 205 34.96 -5.74 -23.65
C HIS A 205 35.85 -6.00 -24.88
N GLN A 206 37.16 -5.85 -24.68
CA GLN A 206 38.16 -6.18 -25.69
C GLN A 206 38.08 -7.65 -26.10
N ASN A 207 38.22 -7.91 -27.40
CA ASN A 207 38.16 -9.23 -28.01
C ASN A 207 36.83 -9.98 -27.78
N PHE A 208 35.72 -9.27 -27.56
CA PHE A 208 34.38 -9.86 -27.43
C PHE A 208 34.06 -10.85 -28.56
N SER A 209 34.32 -10.48 -29.82
CA SER A 209 33.98 -11.32 -30.98
C SER A 209 34.77 -12.64 -30.98
N LYS A 210 36.08 -12.58 -30.70
CA LYS A 210 36.96 -13.76 -30.66
C LYS A 210 36.74 -14.62 -29.42
N ALA A 211 36.47 -14.01 -28.29
CA ALA A 211 36.12 -14.74 -27.07
C ALA A 211 34.80 -15.49 -27.24
N LEU A 212 33.85 -14.91 -27.98
CA LEU A 212 32.57 -15.56 -28.28
C LEU A 212 32.73 -16.75 -29.22
N GLU A 213 33.60 -16.63 -30.23
CA GLU A 213 34.00 -17.74 -31.10
C GLU A 213 34.58 -18.91 -30.29
N ARG A 214 35.63 -18.65 -29.49
CA ARG A 214 36.25 -19.67 -28.62
C ARG A 214 35.26 -20.30 -27.64
N ARG A 215 34.35 -19.50 -27.09
CA ARG A 215 33.32 -19.98 -26.17
C ARG A 215 32.34 -20.95 -26.85
N LEU A 216 31.97 -20.72 -28.10
CA LEU A 216 31.10 -21.62 -28.85
C LEU A 216 31.82 -22.92 -29.22
N GLU A 217 33.09 -22.86 -29.58
CA GLU A 217 33.89 -24.04 -29.92
C GLU A 217 34.20 -24.91 -28.69
N ALA A 218 34.47 -24.28 -27.54
CA ALA A 218 34.90 -24.99 -26.34
C ALA A 218 33.79 -25.79 -25.64
N PHE A 219 32.52 -25.61 -26.02
CA PHE A 219 31.27 -26.24 -25.51
C PHE A 219 31.09 -26.23 -23.97
N ALA A 220 31.99 -26.88 -23.23
CA ALA A 220 32.01 -27.00 -21.76
C ALA A 220 33.31 -26.51 -21.09
N PHE A 221 34.37 -26.20 -21.84
CA PHE A 221 35.71 -25.87 -21.30
C PHE A 221 36.19 -24.48 -21.71
N THR A 222 35.42 -23.44 -21.35
CA THR A 222 35.78 -22.05 -21.62
C THR A 222 36.66 -21.47 -20.50
N GLU A 223 37.69 -20.73 -20.87
CA GLU A 223 38.52 -19.99 -19.91
C GLU A 223 37.73 -18.84 -19.26
N GLU A 224 38.01 -18.54 -17.98
CA GLU A 224 37.32 -17.47 -17.26
C GLU A 224 37.50 -16.09 -17.92
N SER A 225 38.66 -15.83 -18.52
CA SER A 225 38.90 -14.61 -19.30
C SER A 225 37.97 -14.47 -20.50
N ASP A 226 37.63 -15.58 -21.17
CA ASP A 226 36.70 -15.56 -22.30
C ASP A 226 35.25 -15.38 -21.83
N LEU A 227 34.91 -15.86 -20.62
CA LEU A 227 33.60 -15.60 -20.02
C LEU A 227 33.41 -14.10 -19.74
N ILE A 228 34.44 -13.43 -19.22
CA ILE A 228 34.39 -11.99 -18.94
C ILE A 228 34.38 -11.19 -20.26
N ALA A 229 35.24 -11.54 -21.22
CA ALA A 229 35.30 -10.84 -22.50
C ALA A 229 34.01 -10.96 -23.33
N THR A 230 33.24 -12.03 -23.15
CA THR A 230 31.93 -12.22 -23.81
C THR A 230 30.76 -11.53 -23.10
N GLU A 231 30.99 -10.89 -21.95
CA GLU A 231 29.94 -10.17 -21.23
C GLU A 231 29.72 -8.78 -21.85
N ILE A 232 28.46 -8.45 -22.14
CA ILE A 232 28.05 -7.09 -22.52
C ILE A 232 27.54 -6.40 -21.26
N GLN A 233 28.21 -5.31 -20.87
CA GLN A 233 27.83 -4.57 -19.67
C GLN A 233 26.85 -3.45 -20.03
N ILE A 234 25.71 -3.40 -19.34
CA ILE A 234 24.68 -2.38 -19.54
C ILE A 234 24.50 -1.63 -18.22
N PHE A 235 24.73 -0.32 -18.26
CA PHE A 235 24.50 0.57 -17.13
C PHE A 235 23.37 1.53 -17.48
N LEU A 236 22.33 1.55 -16.66
CA LEU A 236 21.17 2.42 -16.84
C LEU A 236 21.15 3.49 -15.74
N ASP A 237 20.77 4.72 -16.08
CA ASP A 237 20.49 5.73 -15.06
C ASP A 237 19.20 5.37 -14.32
N MET A 238 19.36 4.76 -13.15
CA MET A 238 18.28 4.29 -12.28
C MET A 238 18.00 5.27 -11.13
N ALA A 239 18.41 6.54 -11.23
CA ALA A 239 18.03 7.56 -10.25
C ALA A 239 16.51 7.76 -10.11
N GLY A 240 15.71 7.20 -11.04
CA GLY A 240 14.24 7.15 -10.99
C GLY A 240 13.61 5.83 -10.48
N MET A 241 14.31 4.98 -9.71
CA MET A 241 13.91 3.59 -9.35
C MET A 241 12.49 3.34 -8.77
N CYS A 242 11.65 4.35 -8.55
CA CYS A 242 10.20 4.14 -8.42
C CYS A 242 9.59 3.47 -9.68
N PHE A 243 10.26 3.55 -10.84
CA PHE A 243 9.85 2.89 -12.09
C PHE A 243 10.11 1.37 -12.14
N SER A 244 11.00 0.84 -11.28
CA SER A 244 11.33 -0.59 -11.30
C SER A 244 10.17 -1.48 -10.88
N LEU A 245 9.32 -1.02 -9.95
CA LEU A 245 8.14 -1.79 -9.51
C LEU A 245 7.04 -1.85 -10.57
N SER A 246 6.97 -0.87 -11.48
CA SER A 246 6.04 -0.90 -12.62
C SER A 246 6.49 -1.83 -13.75
N ILE A 247 7.79 -2.12 -13.87
CA ILE A 247 8.31 -3.02 -14.92
C ILE A 247 8.02 -4.50 -14.58
N LEU A 248 7.90 -4.85 -13.29
CA LEU A 248 7.51 -6.20 -12.84
C LEU A 248 6.00 -6.47 -12.91
N CYS A 249 5.18 -5.44 -13.10
CA CYS A 249 3.74 -5.60 -13.28
C CYS A 249 3.38 -5.33 -14.75
N ASN A 250 2.90 -6.36 -15.44
CA ASN A 250 2.38 -6.23 -16.82
C ASN A 250 1.26 -5.18 -16.96
N ASP A 251 0.64 -4.76 -15.85
CA ASP A 251 -0.32 -3.66 -15.78
C ASP A 251 0.11 -2.59 -14.77
N HIS A 252 0.42 -1.39 -15.27
CA HIS A 252 0.68 -0.20 -14.46
C HIS A 252 -0.44 0.10 -13.44
N VAL A 253 -1.68 -0.30 -13.75
CA VAL A 253 -2.86 -0.15 -12.89
C VAL A 253 -2.74 -1.03 -11.64
N MET A 254 -2.26 -2.27 -11.77
CA MET A 254 -2.12 -3.20 -10.64
C MET A 254 -0.99 -2.79 -9.69
N ALA A 255 0.12 -2.27 -10.21
CA ALA A 255 1.20 -1.71 -9.39
C ALA A 255 0.71 -0.52 -8.54
N HIS A 256 -0.07 0.39 -9.14
CA HIS A 256 -0.70 1.51 -8.43
C HIS A 256 -1.73 1.06 -7.38
N PHE A 257 -2.54 0.04 -7.68
CA PHE A 257 -3.49 -0.51 -6.71
C PHE A 257 -2.79 -1.22 -5.55
N ALA A 258 -1.67 -1.90 -5.78
CA ALA A 258 -0.89 -2.53 -4.73
C ALA A 258 -0.22 -1.49 -3.81
N SER A 259 0.26 -0.38 -4.38
CA SER A 259 0.91 0.69 -3.60
C SER A 259 -0.08 1.61 -2.88
N ALA A 260 -1.23 1.93 -3.47
CA ALA A 260 -2.22 2.87 -2.93
C ALA A 260 -3.42 2.19 -2.25
N GLY A 261 -3.74 0.95 -2.60
CA GLY A 261 -4.96 0.24 -2.18
C GLY A 261 -4.97 -0.25 -0.73
N SER A 262 -3.86 -0.17 -0.01
CA SER A 262 -3.80 -0.56 1.41
C SER A 262 -4.52 0.44 2.34
N PHE A 263 -4.74 1.69 1.92
CA PHE A 263 -5.25 2.74 2.81
C PHE A 263 -6.79 2.74 2.99
N LEU A 264 -7.55 2.40 1.95
CA LEU A 264 -9.02 2.42 2.00
C LEU A 264 -9.63 1.29 2.86
N PRO A 265 -9.14 0.04 2.80
CA PRO A 265 -9.63 -1.02 3.67
C PRO A 265 -9.24 -0.79 5.14
N LEU A 266 -8.03 -0.27 5.40
CA LEU A 266 -7.54 0.00 6.75
C LEU A 266 -8.28 1.16 7.43
N THR A 267 -8.67 2.20 6.69
CA THR A 267 -9.49 3.30 7.22
C THR A 267 -10.95 2.88 7.47
N LEU A 268 -11.51 1.99 6.64
CA LEU A 268 -12.83 1.42 6.86
C LEU A 268 -12.87 0.43 8.04
N LEU A 269 -11.77 -0.28 8.32
CA LEU A 269 -11.67 -1.24 9.42
C LEU A 269 -11.16 -0.63 10.74
N GLY A 270 -10.42 0.49 10.68
CA GLY A 270 -9.83 1.18 11.85
C GLY A 270 -10.84 1.91 12.75
N GLY A 271 -12.11 2.05 12.33
CA GLY A 271 -13.17 2.66 13.13
C GLY A 271 -13.70 1.78 14.28
N VAL A 272 -13.27 0.51 14.36
CA VAL A 272 -13.75 -0.45 15.37
C VAL A 272 -12.69 -0.62 16.47
N LYS A 273 -12.61 0.36 17.38
CA LYS A 273 -12.33 0.26 18.84
C LYS A 273 -11.64 1.53 19.36
N ARG A 274 -12.42 2.36 20.06
CA ARG A 274 -11.94 3.04 21.28
C ARG A 274 -13.01 2.88 22.35
N LYS A 275 -12.91 1.81 23.13
CA LYS A 275 -13.39 1.84 24.52
C LYS A 275 -12.25 2.46 25.31
N SER A 276 -12.43 3.70 25.76
CA SER A 276 -11.59 4.26 26.82
C SER A 276 -11.89 3.48 28.09
N SER A 277 -10.84 3.01 28.75
CA SER A 277 -10.87 2.71 30.18
C SER A 277 -11.13 3.98 30.98
#